data_AF-A0A955DAA0-F1
#
_entry.id   AF-A0A955DAA0-F1
#
_cell.length_a   1.000
_cell.length_b   1.000
_cell.length_c   1.000
_cell.angle_alpha   90.00
_cell.angle_beta   90.00
_cell.angle_gamma   90.00
#
_symmetry.space_group_name_H-M   'P 1'
#
loop_
_entity.id
_entity.type
_entity.pdbx_description
1 polymer ?
#
loop_
_entity_poly.entity_id
_entity_poly.type
_entity_poly.pdbx_seq_one_letter_code
_entity_poly.pdbx_strand_id
1 'polypeptide(L)'
;MAAGSEPARVRSTPVSFQQPRGPASPSDRLRITRRSILAGAALAGGAALTGLSRARGQPLQPQPDRDFRVEQETPSRDNGPTPQQPMPPGEPGTHYTPVVVPNGWTLPYRLIDGVKVFHLVAEEVTHEFAPGLIAHCWGYNGSVHGPVIEAVEGDRVRIYVTNRLKAPTTVHWHGVLLPSGMDGVGGLSQKSILPGETFMYDFTLRQHGTLMYHSHHDEMTQMGMGMTGLFIIHPREPGGPRPDRDFAIMLHEWYVPVGTSRPDPNEMSDFNILTMNGKCFPGTAPLVARLGQRVRIRIGNLSAMNHHPIHLHGYYFRVTETDGGVIPEAGRWPETTVLVPVGSTRTVDFVADNPGDWAMHCHMTHHVMNQMGHGIANMIGVNPEGLDARVRPLLPGYMTMGQDGMGEMADMGMQVPENSIPMLGGQGPHDTITMGGMFTILKVRESLPNGYDDPGWYENPPGTQSVLAVSDAMRRDGIDKSGDRAPRAPGPKIDLPRNAEPSRETPDGQGTHPSGHHYPSP
;
A
#
# COMPACT_ATOMS: atom_id res chain seq x y z
N MET A 1 63.20 40.76 30.76
CA MET A 1 64.04 39.55 30.63
C MET A 1 63.17 38.42 30.08
N ALA A 2 63.74 37.61 29.18
CA ALA A 2 63.16 36.53 28.36
C ALA A 2 62.49 35.38 29.16
N ALA A 3 61.81 34.35 28.63
CA ALA A 3 61.70 33.69 27.30
C ALA A 3 60.37 32.88 27.25
N GLY A 4 59.68 32.67 26.11
CA GLY A 4 59.82 31.55 25.12
C GLY A 4 58.54 30.66 25.16
N SER A 5 57.95 30.06 24.11
CA SER A 5 58.28 29.78 22.70
C SER A 5 57.03 29.32 21.90
N GLU A 6 56.90 29.81 20.66
CA GLU A 6 56.22 29.38 19.39
C GLU A 6 54.97 28.45 19.29
N PRO A 7 54.07 28.73 18.30
CA PRO A 7 53.17 27.75 17.68
C PRO A 7 53.60 27.35 16.23
N ALA A 8 53.44 26.07 15.88
CA ALA A 8 53.86 25.47 14.61
C ALA A 8 52.80 25.53 13.48
N ARG A 9 53.31 25.73 12.25
CA ARG A 9 52.62 25.73 10.94
C ARG A 9 52.45 24.30 10.39
N VAL A 10 51.43 24.10 9.53
CA VAL A 10 51.37 22.95 8.60
C VAL A 10 51.34 23.45 7.15
N ARG A 11 52.27 22.93 6.33
CA ARG A 11 52.39 23.12 4.88
C ARG A 11 52.02 21.81 4.16
N SER A 12 51.54 21.97 2.93
CA SER A 12 51.10 20.92 2.00
C SER A 12 52.16 20.44 0.99
N THR A 13 51.90 19.25 0.40
CA THR A 13 52.41 18.61 -0.85
C THR A 13 53.49 17.51 -0.72
N PRO A 14 53.70 16.59 -1.71
CA PRO A 14 52.90 15.38 -2.05
C PRO A 14 53.80 14.10 -2.22
N VAL A 15 53.25 12.95 -2.70
CA VAL A 15 53.82 11.97 -3.68
C VAL A 15 53.44 10.46 -3.46
N SER A 16 52.87 9.87 -4.53
CA SER A 16 52.97 8.52 -5.16
C SER A 16 53.05 7.20 -4.37
N PHE A 17 52.29 6.19 -4.83
CA PHE A 17 52.62 4.76 -4.70
C PHE A 17 52.29 3.94 -5.97
N GLN A 18 53.24 3.07 -6.34
CA GLN A 18 53.23 2.10 -7.45
C GLN A 18 52.52 0.78 -7.07
N GLN A 19 51.97 0.09 -8.08
CA GLN A 19 51.46 -1.30 -8.04
C GLN A 19 52.56 -2.37 -8.24
N PRO A 20 52.30 -3.62 -7.79
CA PRO A 20 52.66 -4.82 -8.54
C PRO A 20 51.47 -5.80 -8.78
N ARG A 21 51.62 -6.69 -9.78
CA ARG A 21 50.60 -7.56 -10.41
C ARG A 21 50.61 -9.04 -9.94
N GLY A 22 49.39 -9.65 -9.85
CA GLY A 22 48.98 -11.03 -10.28
C GLY A 22 49.18 -12.24 -9.33
N PRO A 23 48.44 -13.41 -9.46
CA PRO A 23 47.54 -13.84 -10.56
C PRO A 23 46.18 -14.55 -10.24
N ALA A 24 45.31 -14.55 -11.28
CA ALA A 24 44.30 -15.52 -11.81
C ALA A 24 42.90 -15.88 -11.20
N SER A 25 41.86 -15.51 -12.01
CA SER A 25 40.55 -16.18 -12.35
C SER A 25 39.34 -16.02 -11.40
N PRO A 26 38.05 -15.81 -11.85
CA PRO A 26 37.35 -16.54 -12.93
C PRO A 26 36.27 -15.76 -13.76
N SER A 27 35.64 -16.49 -14.68
CA SER A 27 34.38 -16.18 -15.38
C SER A 27 33.27 -15.68 -14.45
N ASP A 28 32.77 -14.45 -14.66
CA ASP A 28 31.38 -14.07 -14.41
C ASP A 28 31.03 -12.66 -14.93
N ARG A 29 29.73 -12.44 -15.10
CA ARG A 29 29.07 -11.58 -16.10
C ARG A 29 29.16 -10.05 -15.93
N LEU A 30 29.13 -9.40 -17.10
CA LEU A 30 28.54 -8.10 -17.49
C LEU A 30 28.49 -6.95 -16.46
N ARG A 31 29.33 -5.93 -16.71
CA ARG A 31 29.09 -4.52 -16.32
C ARG A 31 29.03 -3.65 -17.57
N ILE A 32 27.94 -2.90 -17.74
CA ILE A 32 27.95 -1.64 -18.50
C ILE A 32 27.79 -0.52 -17.49
N THR A 33 28.79 0.36 -17.41
CA THR A 33 28.62 1.72 -16.88
C THR A 33 29.36 2.75 -17.72
N ARG A 34 28.89 4.00 -17.55
CA ARG A 34 29.30 5.29 -18.12
C ARG A 34 30.78 5.41 -18.51
N ARG A 35 31.11 5.08 -19.76
CA ARG A 35 32.13 5.79 -20.57
C ARG A 35 32.07 5.51 -22.07
N SER A 36 30.91 5.09 -22.59
CA SER A 36 30.62 5.20 -24.01
C SER A 36 30.21 6.64 -24.32
N ILE A 37 31.04 7.29 -25.14
CA ILE A 37 30.84 8.49 -25.98
C ILE A 37 32.00 9.46 -25.77
N LEU A 38 32.96 9.41 -26.70
CA LEU A 38 33.94 10.47 -26.93
C LEU A 38 33.97 10.77 -28.44
N ALA A 39 33.84 12.07 -28.72
CA ALA A 39 34.51 12.82 -29.78
C ALA A 39 34.17 12.52 -31.25
N GLY A 40 33.44 13.46 -31.85
CA GLY A 40 33.50 13.76 -33.27
C GLY A 40 33.23 15.25 -33.51
N ALA A 41 34.28 16.07 -33.53
CA ALA A 41 34.24 17.48 -33.93
C ALA A 41 35.22 17.71 -35.08
N ALA A 42 34.73 18.24 -36.20
CA ALA A 42 35.54 18.93 -37.20
C ALA A 42 34.69 19.98 -37.92
N LEU A 43 35.24 21.21 -37.96
CA LEU A 43 34.71 22.44 -38.53
C LEU A 43 34.82 22.50 -40.07
N ALA A 44 33.86 23.16 -40.73
CA ALA A 44 34.11 24.08 -41.85
C ALA A 44 32.89 25.00 -42.06
N GLY A 45 33.14 26.31 -42.13
CA GLY A 45 32.13 27.37 -42.13
C GLY A 45 31.63 27.84 -43.50
N GLY A 46 30.72 28.81 -43.46
CA GLY A 46 30.26 29.62 -44.60
C GLY A 46 29.14 30.57 -44.18
N ALA A 47 29.42 31.87 -44.17
CA ALA A 47 28.49 32.93 -43.78
C ALA A 47 27.57 33.36 -44.94
N ALA A 48 26.34 33.78 -44.62
CA ALA A 48 25.59 34.75 -45.41
C ALA A 48 24.60 35.52 -44.51
N LEU A 49 24.71 36.86 -44.58
CA LEU A 49 23.93 37.87 -43.88
C LEU A 49 22.55 38.09 -44.51
N THR A 50 21.61 38.55 -43.67
CA THR A 50 20.60 39.63 -43.87
C THR A 50 19.16 39.24 -43.52
N GLY A 51 18.50 40.08 -42.70
CA GLY A 51 17.03 40.08 -42.53
C GLY A 51 16.48 40.17 -41.10
N LEU A 52 16.92 41.13 -40.27
CA LEU A 52 16.25 41.41 -38.98
C LEU A 52 14.97 42.21 -39.22
N SER A 53 13.81 41.55 -39.14
CA SER A 53 12.53 42.21 -38.90
C SER A 53 12.33 42.39 -37.40
N ARG A 54 12.40 43.63 -36.91
CA ARG A 54 12.05 44.00 -35.54
C ARG A 54 10.54 43.87 -35.34
N ALA A 55 10.09 42.78 -34.72
CA ALA A 55 8.80 42.78 -34.04
C ALA A 55 8.97 43.53 -32.69
N ARG A 56 8.37 44.72 -32.58
CA ARG A 56 8.21 45.41 -31.30
C ARG A 56 7.26 44.60 -30.43
N GLY A 57 7.78 43.84 -29.47
CA GLY A 57 6.99 43.34 -28.36
C GLY A 57 6.46 44.51 -27.55
N GLN A 58 5.14 44.65 -27.44
CA GLN A 58 4.53 45.54 -26.46
C GLN A 58 4.93 45.04 -25.05
N PRO A 59 5.27 45.94 -24.11
CA PRO A 59 5.40 45.55 -22.72
C PRO A 59 4.02 45.08 -22.25
N LEU A 60 3.93 43.82 -21.83
CA LEU A 60 2.79 43.30 -21.08
C LEU A 60 2.60 44.19 -19.85
N GLN A 61 1.56 45.00 -19.86
CA GLN A 61 1.11 45.70 -18.65
C GLN A 61 0.70 44.63 -17.64
N PRO A 62 1.19 44.67 -16.39
CA PRO A 62 0.71 43.77 -15.35
C PRO A 62 -0.79 44.03 -15.17
N GLN A 63 -1.61 43.00 -15.43
CA GLN A 63 -3.02 43.04 -15.05
C GLN A 63 -3.07 43.19 -13.52
N PRO A 64 -3.92 44.10 -13.00
CA PRO A 64 -4.09 44.23 -11.56
C PRO A 64 -4.63 42.91 -11.02
N ASP A 65 -4.05 42.49 -9.88
CA ASP A 65 -4.30 41.25 -9.16
C ASP A 65 -5.75 40.75 -9.34
N ARG A 66 -5.89 39.63 -10.06
CA ARG A 66 -6.99 38.72 -9.75
C ARG A 66 -6.66 38.17 -8.37
N ASP A 67 -7.15 38.87 -7.37
CA ASP A 67 -7.36 38.41 -6.00
C ASP A 67 -7.74 36.91 -6.09
N PHE A 68 -6.79 36.02 -5.79
CA PHE A 68 -7.07 34.58 -5.66
C PHE A 68 -7.89 34.40 -4.38
N ARG A 69 -9.15 34.86 -4.41
CA ARG A 69 -10.15 34.57 -3.40
C ARG A 69 -10.58 33.14 -3.62
N VAL A 70 -9.78 32.21 -3.09
CA VAL A 70 -10.29 30.90 -2.70
C VAL A 70 -11.39 31.20 -1.69
N GLU A 71 -12.64 30.97 -2.09
CA GLU A 71 -13.79 30.88 -1.18
C GLU A 71 -13.45 29.91 -0.04
N GLN A 72 -14.16 30.04 1.07
CA GLN A 72 -13.78 29.64 2.42
C GLN A 72 -13.75 28.11 2.66
N GLU A 73 -13.18 27.34 1.75
CA GLU A 73 -13.22 25.86 1.71
C GLU A 73 -11.86 25.18 1.90
N THR A 74 -10.73 25.91 1.81
CA THR A 74 -9.41 25.32 2.14
C THR A 74 -9.08 25.48 3.62
N PRO A 75 -8.83 24.39 4.38
CA PRO A 75 -8.50 24.42 5.82
C PRO A 75 -7.20 25.18 6.16
N SER A 76 -6.39 25.52 5.16
CA SER A 76 -4.99 25.93 5.31
C SER A 76 -4.74 27.37 5.81
N ARG A 77 -5.75 28.17 6.17
CA ARG A 77 -5.55 29.62 6.34
C ARG A 77 -5.01 30.07 7.69
N ASP A 78 -4.95 29.22 8.71
CA ASP A 78 -4.46 29.66 10.02
C ASP A 78 -3.51 28.67 10.69
N ASN A 79 -2.23 28.74 10.30
CA ASN A 79 -1.12 28.09 11.00
C ASN A 79 -0.62 28.92 12.21
N GLY A 80 -1.21 30.10 12.46
CA GLY A 80 -0.90 30.92 13.63
C GLY A 80 -1.41 30.27 14.92
N PRO A 81 -0.82 30.58 16.09
CA PRO A 81 -1.40 30.18 17.37
C PRO A 81 -2.65 31.03 17.63
N THR A 82 -3.75 30.77 16.92
CA THR A 82 -5.01 31.43 17.23
C THR A 82 -5.53 30.86 18.54
N PRO A 83 -5.70 31.67 19.58
CA PRO A 83 -6.21 31.19 20.86
C PRO A 83 -7.69 30.86 20.68
N GLN A 84 -7.99 29.65 20.20
CA GLN A 84 -9.29 29.06 20.45
C GLN A 84 -9.43 28.89 21.96
N GLN A 85 -10.58 29.28 22.51
CA GLN A 85 -10.85 29.03 23.91
C GLN A 85 -10.68 27.53 24.19
N PRO A 86 -10.00 27.14 25.28
CA PRO A 86 -9.82 25.73 25.62
C PRO A 86 -11.18 25.06 25.73
N MET A 87 -11.49 24.18 24.78
CA MET A 87 -12.69 23.35 24.83
C MET A 87 -12.40 22.09 25.65
N PRO A 88 -13.39 21.55 26.39
CA PRO A 88 -13.23 20.28 27.06
C PRO A 88 -12.90 19.19 26.03
N PRO A 89 -11.92 18.31 26.30
CA PRO A 89 -11.55 17.29 25.33
C PRO A 89 -12.70 16.33 25.02
N GLY A 90 -12.85 15.97 23.75
CA GLY A 90 -13.96 15.13 23.32
C GLY A 90 -13.85 13.70 23.86
N GLU A 91 -14.92 13.20 24.47
CA GLU A 91 -15.01 11.86 25.05
C GLU A 91 -15.58 10.82 24.06
N PRO A 92 -14.96 9.62 23.95
CA PRO A 92 -15.47 8.52 23.14
C PRO A 92 -16.86 8.06 23.58
N GLY A 93 -17.73 7.72 22.61
CA GLY A 93 -19.12 7.29 22.84
C GLY A 93 -20.09 8.45 23.12
N THR A 94 -19.60 9.56 23.67
CA THR A 94 -20.40 10.78 23.91
C THR A 94 -20.30 11.73 22.71
N HIS A 95 -19.08 12.07 22.30
CA HIS A 95 -18.83 13.10 21.28
C HIS A 95 -18.57 12.51 19.88
N TYR A 96 -18.12 11.26 19.80
CA TYR A 96 -17.86 10.56 18.55
C TYR A 96 -18.07 9.05 18.73
N THR A 97 -18.26 8.35 17.61
CA THR A 97 -18.25 6.89 17.58
C THR A 97 -16.80 6.43 17.53
N PRO A 98 -16.27 5.73 18.56
CA PRO A 98 -14.89 5.25 18.55
C PRO A 98 -14.68 4.29 17.39
N VAL A 99 -13.51 4.35 16.76
CA VAL A 99 -13.23 3.42 15.66
C VAL A 99 -12.97 2.01 16.18
N VAL A 100 -13.30 1.04 15.35
CA VAL A 100 -12.88 -0.34 15.49
C VAL A 100 -11.77 -0.62 14.52
N VAL A 101 -10.69 -1.18 15.05
CA VAL A 101 -9.46 -1.48 14.33
C VAL A 101 -9.34 -3.00 14.27
N PRO A 102 -9.81 -3.68 13.20
CA PRO A 102 -9.65 -5.12 13.06
C PRO A 102 -8.16 -5.50 13.24
N ASN A 103 -7.87 -6.46 14.12
CA ASN A 103 -6.51 -6.88 14.52
C ASN A 103 -5.62 -5.78 15.15
N GLY A 104 -6.18 -4.63 15.50
CA GLY A 104 -5.46 -3.50 16.10
C GLY A 104 -6.16 -2.96 17.34
N TRP A 105 -5.78 -1.74 17.72
CA TRP A 105 -6.29 -1.09 18.93
C TRP A 105 -6.07 0.43 18.89
N THR A 106 -6.80 1.16 19.72
CA THR A 106 -6.66 2.62 19.91
C THR A 106 -5.72 2.91 21.07
N LEU A 107 -4.79 3.86 20.89
CA LEU A 107 -3.84 4.27 21.90
C LEU A 107 -4.57 5.01 23.05
N PRO A 108 -4.49 4.51 24.30
CA PRO A 108 -5.11 5.17 25.43
C PRO A 108 -4.40 6.49 25.76
N TYR A 109 -5.17 7.44 26.28
CA TYR A 109 -4.65 8.70 26.80
C TYR A 109 -4.98 8.88 28.27
N ARG A 110 -4.22 9.77 28.91
CA ARG A 110 -4.56 10.36 30.21
C ARG A 110 -5.00 11.80 30.00
N LEU A 111 -6.06 12.21 30.66
CA LEU A 111 -6.48 13.60 30.67
C LEU A 111 -5.75 14.33 31.81
N ILE A 112 -4.89 15.30 31.46
CA ILE A 112 -4.12 16.09 32.44
C ILE A 112 -4.33 17.58 32.09
N ASP A 113 -4.92 18.34 33.01
CA ASP A 113 -5.18 19.78 32.86
C ASP A 113 -5.88 20.16 31.53
N GLY A 114 -6.85 19.35 31.11
CA GLY A 114 -7.58 19.57 29.85
C GLY A 114 -6.80 19.18 28.58
N VAL A 115 -5.66 18.49 28.69
CA VAL A 115 -4.85 17.98 27.57
C VAL A 115 -4.95 16.46 27.50
N LYS A 116 -5.18 15.92 26.30
CA LYS A 116 -5.05 14.48 26.05
C LYS A 116 -3.58 14.11 25.92
N VAL A 117 -3.07 13.36 26.89
CA VAL A 117 -1.68 12.95 26.97
C VAL A 117 -1.53 11.50 26.52
N PHE A 118 -0.82 11.29 25.42
CA PHE A 118 -0.50 9.99 24.84
C PHE A 118 0.96 9.63 25.05
N HIS A 119 1.26 8.33 25.05
CA HIS A 119 2.63 7.81 25.08
C HIS A 119 2.81 6.76 23.99
N LEU A 120 3.58 7.14 22.96
CA LEU A 120 3.96 6.30 21.85
C LEU A 120 5.39 5.80 22.05
N VAL A 121 5.63 4.52 21.79
CA VAL A 121 6.95 3.89 22.03
C VAL A 121 7.40 3.19 20.77
N ALA A 122 8.44 3.69 20.12
CA ALA A 122 9.05 3.03 18.97
C ALA A 122 9.92 1.85 19.45
N GLU A 123 9.65 0.62 19.01
CA GLU A 123 10.37 -0.57 19.46
C GLU A 123 10.38 -1.71 18.42
N GLU A 124 11.27 -2.69 18.63
CA GLU A 124 11.26 -3.94 17.87
C GLU A 124 10.04 -4.78 18.29
N VAL A 125 9.33 -5.37 17.33
CA VAL A 125 8.09 -6.13 17.54
C VAL A 125 8.19 -7.47 16.82
N THR A 126 7.95 -8.57 17.54
CA THR A 126 7.70 -9.86 16.91
C THR A 126 6.24 -9.88 16.46
N HIS A 127 6.03 -9.87 15.15
CA HIS A 127 4.72 -9.72 14.54
C HIS A 127 4.36 -10.95 13.71
N GLU A 128 3.14 -11.43 13.84
CA GLU A 128 2.61 -12.53 13.02
C GLU A 128 1.70 -11.93 11.93
N PHE A 129 2.00 -12.14 10.65
CA PHE A 129 1.18 -11.63 9.54
C PHE A 129 -0.08 -12.47 9.34
N ALA A 130 0.07 -13.78 9.44
CA ALA A 130 -0.96 -14.81 9.42
C ALA A 130 -0.41 -16.06 10.13
N PRO A 131 -1.27 -17.01 10.55
CA PRO A 131 -0.81 -18.25 11.19
C PRO A 131 0.32 -18.91 10.41
N GLY A 132 1.51 -19.00 11.03
CA GLY A 132 2.69 -19.63 10.44
C GLY A 132 3.72 -18.69 9.80
N LEU A 133 3.45 -17.38 9.71
CA LEU A 133 4.42 -16.37 9.24
C LEU A 133 4.66 -15.29 10.30
N ILE A 134 5.80 -15.38 10.97
CA ILE A 134 6.27 -14.46 12.00
C ILE A 134 7.47 -13.66 11.47
N ALA A 135 7.54 -12.37 11.78
CA ALA A 135 8.65 -11.51 11.43
C ALA A 135 9.04 -10.59 12.59
N HIS A 136 10.31 -10.19 12.63
CA HIS A 136 10.85 -9.17 13.51
C HIS A 136 10.76 -7.82 12.81
N CYS A 137 9.69 -7.11 13.11
CA CYS A 137 9.35 -5.81 12.56
C CYS A 137 9.74 -4.69 13.56
N TRP A 138 9.59 -3.44 13.15
CA TRP A 138 9.59 -2.27 14.03
C TRP A 138 8.20 -1.67 14.06
N GLY A 139 7.75 -1.27 15.23
CA GLY A 139 6.39 -0.78 15.42
C GLY A 139 6.30 0.21 16.55
N TYR A 140 5.06 0.47 16.96
CA TYR A 140 4.78 1.33 18.10
C TYR A 140 3.97 0.57 19.15
N ASN A 141 4.38 0.69 20.42
CA ASN A 141 3.68 0.12 21.58
C ASN A 141 3.44 -1.40 21.45
N GLY A 142 4.42 -2.12 20.92
CA GLY A 142 4.37 -3.58 20.76
C GLY A 142 3.49 -4.09 19.62
N SER A 143 3.00 -3.23 18.71
CA SER A 143 2.19 -3.66 17.56
C SER A 143 2.69 -3.14 16.22
N VAL A 144 2.31 -3.87 15.16
CA VAL A 144 2.46 -3.48 13.75
C VAL A 144 1.09 -3.59 13.07
N HIS A 145 0.50 -2.52 12.56
CA HIS A 145 0.96 -1.13 12.67
C HIS A 145 0.84 -0.59 14.11
N GLY A 146 1.31 0.64 14.31
CA GLY A 146 1.11 1.33 15.58
C GLY A 146 -0.38 1.54 15.89
N PRO A 147 -0.73 1.75 17.17
CA PRO A 147 -2.12 1.95 17.58
C PRO A 147 -2.73 3.22 16.97
N VAL A 148 -4.04 3.19 16.72
CA VAL A 148 -4.75 4.37 16.24
C VAL A 148 -4.77 5.46 17.31
N ILE A 149 -4.43 6.69 16.95
CA ILE A 149 -4.58 7.85 17.84
C ILE A 149 -5.93 8.49 17.54
N GLU A 150 -6.83 8.54 18.52
CA GLU A 150 -8.14 9.17 18.40
C GLU A 150 -8.27 10.45 19.23
N ALA A 151 -8.71 11.52 18.59
CA ALA A 151 -9.00 12.78 19.24
C ALA A 151 -10.17 13.50 18.54
N VAL A 152 -10.59 14.64 19.09
CA VAL A 152 -11.63 15.49 18.50
C VAL A 152 -11.01 16.81 18.08
N GLU A 153 -11.49 17.38 16.98
CA GLU A 153 -11.13 18.73 16.55
C GLU A 153 -11.25 19.74 17.69
N GLY A 154 -10.21 20.57 17.87
CA GLY A 154 -10.06 21.51 18.98
C GLY A 154 -9.42 20.93 20.24
N ASP A 155 -9.22 19.60 20.34
CA ASP A 155 -8.48 19.02 21.45
C ASP A 155 -7.01 19.49 21.42
N ARG A 156 -6.48 19.84 22.59
CA ARG A 156 -5.02 19.93 22.78
C ARG A 156 -4.47 18.55 23.08
N VAL A 157 -3.49 18.11 22.30
CA VAL A 157 -2.82 16.83 22.47
C VAL A 157 -1.37 17.03 22.88
N ARG A 158 -0.90 16.13 23.74
CA ARG A 158 0.52 16.00 24.07
C ARG A 158 0.93 14.55 23.86
N ILE A 159 1.83 14.33 22.92
CA ILE A 159 2.28 12.98 22.56
C ILE A 159 3.75 12.85 22.94
N TYR A 160 4.03 12.00 23.91
CA TYR A 160 5.40 11.61 24.24
C TYR A 160 5.80 10.45 23.34
N VAL A 161 6.94 10.58 22.66
CA VAL A 161 7.50 9.52 21.81
C VAL A 161 8.81 9.05 22.43
N THR A 162 8.84 7.83 22.95
CA THR A 162 10.05 7.18 23.48
C THR A 162 10.66 6.29 22.41
N ASN A 163 11.96 6.43 22.17
CA ASN A 163 12.68 5.55 21.25
C ASN A 163 13.36 4.39 22.01
N ARG A 164 12.89 3.15 21.80
CA ARG A 164 13.54 1.92 22.30
C ARG A 164 14.26 1.15 21.20
N LEU A 165 14.28 1.66 19.97
CA LEU A 165 15.09 1.09 18.90
C LEU A 165 16.57 1.34 19.16
N LYS A 166 17.42 0.58 18.48
CA LYS A 166 18.88 0.82 18.45
C LYS A 166 19.28 1.92 17.47
N ALA A 167 18.36 2.36 16.62
CA ALA A 167 18.54 3.42 15.64
C ALA A 167 17.84 4.71 16.09
N PRO A 168 18.29 5.90 15.66
CA PRO A 168 17.52 7.13 15.81
C PRO A 168 16.16 7.02 15.12
N THR A 169 15.17 7.76 15.58
CA THR A 169 13.83 7.80 14.96
C THR A 169 13.21 9.19 15.07
N THR A 170 12.09 9.42 14.40
CA THR A 170 11.18 10.55 14.62
C THR A 170 9.75 10.10 14.36
N VAL A 171 8.76 10.99 14.51
CA VAL A 171 7.37 10.72 14.12
C VAL A 171 6.81 11.94 13.43
N HIS A 172 6.44 11.80 12.16
CA HIS A 172 5.69 12.78 11.40
C HIS A 172 4.19 12.51 11.49
N TRP A 173 3.41 13.57 11.61
CA TRP A 173 1.95 13.54 11.76
C TRP A 173 1.30 13.85 10.41
N HIS A 174 1.33 12.87 9.52
CA HIS A 174 0.93 12.98 8.13
C HIS A 174 -0.50 13.50 7.96
N GLY A 175 -0.63 14.68 7.33
CA GLY A 175 -1.90 15.37 7.10
C GLY A 175 -2.38 16.23 8.27
N VAL A 176 -1.63 16.28 9.38
CA VAL A 176 -1.99 17.11 10.53
C VAL A 176 -1.49 18.55 10.33
N LEU A 177 -2.39 19.54 10.41
CA LEU A 177 -2.04 20.96 10.45
C LEU A 177 -1.52 21.32 11.85
N LEU A 178 -0.22 21.59 11.95
CA LEU A 178 0.47 21.82 13.21
C LEU A 178 1.57 22.90 13.08
N PRO A 179 2.06 23.46 14.20
CA PRO A 179 3.23 24.33 14.16
C PRO A 179 4.44 23.59 13.59
N SER A 180 5.17 24.20 12.65
CA SER A 180 6.27 23.53 11.92
C SER A 180 7.33 22.86 12.82
N GLY A 181 7.60 23.37 14.02
CA GLY A 181 8.53 22.74 14.97
C GLY A 181 8.03 21.43 15.61
N MET A 182 6.77 21.06 15.40
CA MET A 182 6.14 19.81 15.89
C MET A 182 5.97 18.78 14.77
N ASP A 183 6.55 19.02 13.60
CA ASP A 183 6.26 18.26 12.38
C ASP A 183 6.95 16.90 12.27
N GLY A 184 8.02 16.64 13.04
CA GLY A 184 8.60 15.29 13.08
C GLY A 184 9.71 14.99 12.09
N VAL A 185 10.16 15.95 11.29
CA VAL A 185 11.20 15.72 10.27
C VAL A 185 12.59 15.93 10.88
N GLY A 186 13.33 14.82 11.04
CA GLY A 186 14.67 14.82 11.63
C GLY A 186 15.66 15.65 10.80
N GLY A 187 16.29 16.64 11.42
CA GLY A 187 17.23 17.56 10.78
C GLY A 187 16.58 18.80 10.16
N LEU A 188 15.25 18.84 10.02
CA LEU A 188 14.51 19.99 9.48
C LEU A 188 13.70 20.70 10.56
N SER A 189 12.66 20.05 11.10
CA SER A 189 11.78 20.63 12.13
C SER A 189 12.23 20.29 13.55
N GLN A 190 13.02 19.23 13.72
CA GLN A 190 13.57 18.83 15.01
C GLN A 190 14.87 18.02 14.88
N LYS A 191 15.50 17.72 16.02
CA LYS A 191 16.54 16.67 16.09
C LYS A 191 15.88 15.28 16.06
N SER A 192 16.61 14.28 15.55
CA SER A 192 16.21 12.88 15.72
C SER A 192 16.15 12.51 17.20
N ILE A 193 15.22 11.62 17.54
CA ILE A 193 15.09 11.02 18.87
C ILE A 193 16.11 9.88 18.95
N LEU A 194 17.18 10.05 19.73
CA LEU A 194 18.21 9.02 19.88
C LEU A 194 17.69 7.84 20.71
N PRO A 195 18.32 6.64 20.62
CA PRO A 195 17.98 5.50 21.46
C PRO A 195 17.92 5.87 22.96
N GLY A 196 16.81 5.53 23.61
CA GLY A 196 16.54 5.83 25.02
C GLY A 196 15.97 7.22 25.30
N GLU A 197 15.94 8.13 24.31
CA GLU A 197 15.36 9.46 24.47
C GLU A 197 13.84 9.45 24.37
N THR A 198 13.23 10.50 24.91
CA THR A 198 11.80 10.77 24.77
C THR A 198 11.58 12.20 24.33
N PHE A 199 10.86 12.40 23.23
CA PHE A 199 10.46 13.72 22.75
C PHE A 199 9.00 13.98 23.04
N MET A 200 8.63 15.26 23.15
CA MET A 200 7.27 15.71 23.37
C MET A 200 6.80 16.52 22.17
N TYR A 201 5.64 16.14 21.63
CA TYR A 201 4.89 16.91 20.65
C TYR A 201 3.66 17.49 21.34
N ASP A 202 3.45 18.80 21.28
CA ASP A 202 2.35 19.48 22.00
C ASP A 202 1.70 20.52 21.07
N PHE A 203 0.47 20.23 20.63
CA PHE A 203 -0.26 21.08 19.69
C PHE A 203 -1.77 20.91 19.82
N THR A 204 -2.52 21.88 19.30
CA THR A 204 -3.98 21.83 19.20
C THR A 204 -4.39 21.37 17.81
N LEU A 205 -5.33 20.43 17.76
CA LEU A 205 -5.91 19.92 16.52
C LEU A 205 -6.91 20.94 15.97
N ARG A 206 -6.72 21.42 14.74
CA ARG A 206 -7.51 22.52 14.16
C ARG A 206 -8.38 22.07 12.98
N GLN A 207 -8.35 20.79 12.68
CA GLN A 207 -9.05 20.13 11.59
C GLN A 207 -9.46 18.73 12.03
N HIS A 208 -10.39 18.12 11.31
CA HIS A 208 -10.79 16.73 11.47
C HIS A 208 -10.54 15.92 10.20
N GLY A 209 -10.49 14.59 10.32
CA GLY A 209 -10.33 13.67 9.19
C GLY A 209 -9.64 12.37 9.55
N THR A 210 -9.52 11.50 8.54
CA THR A 210 -8.70 10.30 8.57
C THR A 210 -7.28 10.66 8.13
N LEU A 211 -6.36 10.71 9.09
CA LEU A 211 -4.95 11.08 8.89
C LEU A 211 -4.04 9.92 9.32
N MET A 212 -2.73 10.11 9.20
CA MET A 212 -1.75 9.06 9.47
C MET A 212 -0.59 9.61 10.31
N TYR A 213 0.23 8.72 10.84
CA TYR A 213 1.53 9.07 11.39
C TYR A 213 2.54 7.99 11.02
N HIS A 214 3.80 8.37 10.89
CA HIS A 214 4.87 7.42 10.55
C HIS A 214 6.24 7.96 10.98
N SER A 215 7.23 7.07 11.00
CA SER A 215 8.61 7.53 11.14
C SER A 215 9.00 8.41 9.97
N HIS A 216 9.75 9.48 10.27
CA HIS A 216 10.36 10.35 9.27
C HIS A 216 11.89 10.41 9.43
N HIS A 217 12.46 9.32 9.94
CA HIS A 217 13.89 9.06 9.99
C HIS A 217 14.19 7.75 9.26
N ASP A 218 15.12 7.78 8.30
CA ASP A 218 15.43 6.61 7.46
C ASP A 218 14.15 5.94 6.94
N GLU A 219 13.30 6.75 6.32
CA GLU A 219 11.88 6.47 6.07
C GLU A 219 11.67 5.15 5.34
N MET A 220 12.47 4.88 4.30
CA MET A 220 12.47 3.62 3.56
C MET A 220 12.62 2.42 4.49
N THR A 221 13.60 2.46 5.39
CA THR A 221 13.85 1.40 6.38
C THR A 221 12.74 1.33 7.41
N GLN A 222 12.41 2.44 8.07
CA GLN A 222 11.52 2.41 9.24
C GLN A 222 10.07 2.16 8.87
N MET A 223 9.58 2.71 7.76
CA MET A 223 8.26 2.39 7.25
C MET A 223 8.21 0.98 6.69
N GLY A 224 9.21 0.56 5.89
CA GLY A 224 9.32 -0.81 5.39
C GLY A 224 9.40 -1.88 6.50
N MET A 225 9.84 -1.48 7.70
CA MET A 225 9.84 -2.32 8.90
C MET A 225 8.55 -2.22 9.73
N GLY A 226 7.63 -1.28 9.45
CA GLY A 226 6.30 -1.22 10.04
C GLY A 226 5.91 0.02 10.83
N MET A 227 6.79 1.02 10.91
CA MET A 227 6.60 2.21 11.74
C MET A 227 5.62 3.22 11.12
N THR A 228 4.36 2.82 11.03
CA THR A 228 3.23 3.62 10.54
C THR A 228 2.00 3.42 11.45
N GLY A 229 1.00 4.29 11.35
CA GLY A 229 -0.27 4.18 12.08
C GLY A 229 -1.29 5.23 11.64
N LEU A 230 -2.54 5.11 12.09
CA LEU A 230 -3.61 6.06 11.78
C LEU A 230 -3.74 7.12 12.89
N PHE A 231 -4.03 8.35 12.50
CA PHE A 231 -4.45 9.43 13.41
C PHE A 231 -5.83 9.89 12.96
N ILE A 232 -6.85 9.55 13.75
CA ILE A 232 -8.24 9.90 13.44
C ILE A 232 -8.66 11.05 14.32
N ILE A 233 -8.97 12.17 13.67
CA ILE A 233 -9.50 13.35 14.35
C ILE A 233 -10.99 13.45 14.01
N HIS A 234 -11.85 13.23 14.99
CA HIS A 234 -13.29 13.31 14.82
C HIS A 234 -13.76 14.77 14.78
N PRO A 235 -14.79 15.11 13.98
CA PRO A 235 -15.34 16.46 13.96
C PRO A 235 -15.95 16.81 15.31
N ARG A 236 -15.70 18.05 15.78
CA ARG A 236 -16.36 18.57 16.99
C ARG A 236 -17.87 18.67 16.78
N GLU A 237 -18.24 19.16 15.61
CA GLU A 237 -19.61 19.37 15.17
C GLU A 237 -19.84 18.55 13.89
N PRO A 238 -20.32 17.30 13.99
CA PRO A 238 -20.55 16.47 12.83
C PRO A 238 -21.68 17.05 11.97
N GLY A 239 -21.41 17.27 10.67
CA GLY A 239 -22.39 17.78 9.70
C GLY A 239 -23.50 16.79 9.30
N GLY A 240 -23.67 15.69 10.04
CA GLY A 240 -24.61 14.62 9.73
C GLY A 240 -24.68 13.56 10.83
N PRO A 241 -25.50 12.51 10.64
CA PRO A 241 -25.58 11.41 11.60
C PRO A 241 -24.22 10.70 11.72
N ARG A 242 -23.87 10.31 12.95
CA ARG A 242 -22.66 9.52 13.19
C ARG A 242 -22.81 8.11 12.61
N PRO A 243 -21.70 7.47 12.22
CA PRO A 243 -21.72 6.05 11.90
C PRO A 243 -22.08 5.23 13.14
N ASP A 244 -22.83 4.15 12.93
CA ASP A 244 -23.09 3.14 13.96
C ASP A 244 -21.91 2.17 14.10
N ARG A 245 -21.13 2.00 13.02
CA ARG A 245 -19.85 1.27 12.98
C ARG A 245 -18.83 2.11 12.21
N ASP A 246 -17.73 2.49 12.86
CA ASP A 246 -16.62 3.21 12.22
C ASP A 246 -15.39 2.29 12.24
N PHE A 247 -14.95 1.81 11.09
CA PHE A 247 -13.80 0.91 10.97
C PHE A 247 -12.57 1.65 10.47
N ALA A 248 -11.40 1.31 11.01
CA ALA A 248 -10.12 1.90 10.62
C ALA A 248 -9.17 0.81 10.08
N ILE A 249 -8.69 1.02 8.86
CA ILE A 249 -7.82 0.10 8.12
C ILE A 249 -6.60 0.84 7.60
N MET A 250 -5.41 0.39 8.00
CA MET A 250 -4.14 0.80 7.44
C MET A 250 -3.67 -0.27 6.45
N LEU A 251 -3.39 0.14 5.22
CA LEU A 251 -2.85 -0.70 4.17
C LEU A 251 -1.33 -0.58 4.13
N HIS A 252 -0.66 -1.72 3.94
CA HIS A 252 0.79 -1.78 3.82
C HIS A 252 1.25 -3.02 3.07
N GLU A 253 2.46 -2.94 2.53
CA GLU A 253 3.12 -4.01 1.78
C GLU A 253 4.51 -4.31 2.34
N TRP A 254 4.94 -5.54 2.14
CA TRP A 254 6.15 -6.07 2.74
C TRP A 254 6.79 -7.07 1.79
N TYR A 255 8.10 -7.16 1.87
CA TYR A 255 8.82 -8.28 1.30
C TYR A 255 9.50 -9.04 2.43
N VAL A 256 9.13 -10.30 2.61
CA VAL A 256 9.81 -11.23 3.52
C VAL A 256 10.26 -12.42 2.69
N PRO A 257 11.58 -12.64 2.53
CA PRO A 257 12.07 -13.84 1.85
C PRO A 257 11.52 -15.10 2.51
N VAL A 258 11.07 -16.06 1.69
CA VAL A 258 10.53 -17.35 2.16
C VAL A 258 11.51 -18.03 3.12
N GLY A 259 11.01 -18.54 4.25
CA GLY A 259 11.84 -19.17 5.27
C GLY A 259 12.57 -18.21 6.23
N THR A 260 12.36 -16.90 6.08
CA THR A 260 13.04 -15.89 6.93
C THR A 260 12.03 -15.13 7.79
N SER A 261 12.53 -14.47 8.84
CA SER A 261 11.71 -13.75 9.81
C SER A 261 12.05 -12.26 9.88
N ARG A 262 12.57 -11.67 8.80
CA ARG A 262 12.80 -10.22 8.72
C ARG A 262 12.31 -9.66 7.39
N PRO A 263 11.53 -8.58 7.40
CA PRO A 263 11.28 -7.83 6.19
C PRO A 263 12.59 -7.28 5.61
N ASP A 264 12.69 -7.27 4.28
CA ASP A 264 13.75 -6.53 3.58
C ASP A 264 13.18 -5.17 3.12
N PRO A 265 13.53 -4.07 3.80
CA PRO A 265 13.05 -2.75 3.40
C PRO A 265 13.74 -2.21 2.14
N ASN A 266 14.70 -2.93 1.55
CA ASN A 266 15.34 -2.55 0.30
C ASN A 266 14.60 -3.06 -0.95
N GLU A 267 13.58 -3.91 -0.80
CA GLU A 267 12.72 -4.30 -1.93
C GLU A 267 11.83 -3.13 -2.33
N MET A 268 11.85 -2.76 -3.61
CA MET A 268 11.21 -1.54 -4.13
C MET A 268 10.12 -1.82 -5.16
N SER A 269 9.88 -3.09 -5.51
CA SER A 269 9.02 -3.43 -6.63
C SER A 269 8.23 -4.71 -6.44
N ASP A 270 8.80 -5.69 -5.73
CA ASP A 270 8.31 -7.05 -5.71
C ASP A 270 7.88 -7.51 -4.31
N PHE A 271 6.97 -6.76 -3.70
CA PHE A 271 6.41 -7.10 -2.39
C PHE A 271 5.64 -8.42 -2.46
N ASN A 272 5.73 -9.25 -1.42
CA ASN A 272 5.12 -10.57 -1.42
C ASN A 272 4.13 -10.78 -0.26
N ILE A 273 3.97 -9.81 0.64
CA ILE A 273 2.99 -9.84 1.71
C ILE A 273 2.25 -8.51 1.73
N LEU A 274 0.94 -8.56 1.48
CA LEU A 274 0.08 -7.40 1.38
C LEU A 274 -0.94 -7.45 2.52
N THR A 275 -1.08 -6.37 3.28
CA THR A 275 -1.73 -6.41 4.58
C THR A 275 -2.80 -5.34 4.79
N MET A 276 -3.82 -5.72 5.56
CA MET A 276 -4.76 -4.82 6.22
C MET A 276 -4.48 -4.85 7.73
N ASN A 277 -4.18 -3.70 8.34
CA ASN A 277 -3.79 -3.60 9.75
C ASN A 277 -2.65 -4.56 10.14
N GLY A 278 -1.64 -4.69 9.27
CA GLY A 278 -0.51 -5.58 9.46
C GLY A 278 -0.82 -7.08 9.32
N LYS A 279 -2.06 -7.48 9.01
CA LYS A 279 -2.42 -8.88 8.77
C LYS A 279 -2.72 -9.15 7.31
N CYS A 280 -2.39 -10.35 6.84
CA CYS A 280 -2.86 -10.86 5.55
C CYS A 280 -3.83 -12.02 5.78
N PHE A 281 -4.80 -12.22 4.88
CA PHE A 281 -5.76 -13.32 5.00
C PHE A 281 -5.02 -14.68 4.91
N PRO A 282 -5.32 -15.67 5.76
CA PRO A 282 -6.48 -15.78 6.67
C PRO A 282 -6.32 -15.17 8.08
N GLY A 283 -5.28 -14.38 8.35
CA GLY A 283 -5.04 -13.73 9.64
C GLY A 283 -5.85 -12.45 9.91
N THR A 284 -6.52 -11.89 8.90
CA THR A 284 -7.37 -10.70 9.04
C THR A 284 -8.66 -10.99 9.79
N ALA A 285 -9.03 -10.13 10.73
CA ALA A 285 -10.32 -10.17 11.40
C ALA A 285 -11.43 -9.59 10.50
N PRO A 286 -12.67 -10.11 10.58
CA PRO A 286 -13.79 -9.62 9.80
C PRO A 286 -14.27 -8.24 10.28
N LEU A 287 -14.98 -7.53 9.41
CA LEU A 287 -15.73 -6.32 9.75
C LEU A 287 -17.16 -6.75 10.08
N VAL A 288 -17.66 -6.47 11.29
CA VAL A 288 -18.96 -6.98 11.76
C VAL A 288 -19.96 -5.85 11.94
N ALA A 289 -21.09 -5.93 11.23
CA ALA A 289 -22.18 -4.96 11.29
C ALA A 289 -23.55 -5.63 11.46
N ARG A 290 -24.48 -4.93 12.10
CA ARG A 290 -25.89 -5.32 12.17
C ARG A 290 -26.65 -4.71 11.00
N LEU A 291 -27.65 -5.43 10.50
CA LEU A 291 -28.57 -4.95 9.48
C LEU A 291 -29.13 -3.57 9.83
N GLY A 292 -29.07 -2.64 8.87
CA GLY A 292 -29.53 -1.26 8.98
C GLY A 292 -28.54 -0.29 9.63
N GLN A 293 -27.36 -0.74 10.09
CA GLN A 293 -26.34 0.15 10.64
C GLN A 293 -25.68 0.99 9.54
N ARG A 294 -25.42 2.27 9.84
CA ARG A 294 -24.51 3.11 9.05
C ARG A 294 -23.08 2.68 9.31
N VAL A 295 -22.42 2.20 8.27
CA VAL A 295 -21.03 1.75 8.33
C VAL A 295 -20.15 2.78 7.65
N ARG A 296 -19.08 3.16 8.34
CA ARG A 296 -17.97 3.94 7.83
C ARG A 296 -16.72 3.06 7.81
N ILE A 297 -15.96 3.12 6.73
CA ILE A 297 -14.64 2.49 6.63
C ILE A 297 -13.63 3.56 6.25
N ARG A 298 -12.65 3.78 7.13
CA ARG A 298 -11.54 4.70 6.97
C ARG A 298 -10.32 3.92 6.56
N ILE A 299 -9.75 4.25 5.41
CA ILE A 299 -8.64 3.51 4.81
C ILE A 299 -7.48 4.48 4.60
N GLY A 300 -6.33 4.18 5.22
CA GLY A 300 -5.07 4.87 4.95
C GLY A 300 -4.10 3.94 4.23
N ASN A 301 -3.23 4.49 3.39
CA ASN A 301 -2.22 3.70 2.70
C ASN A 301 -0.84 4.35 2.83
N LEU A 302 0.05 3.67 3.54
CA LEU A 302 1.48 4.01 3.65
C LEU A 302 2.37 2.88 3.13
N SER A 303 1.86 2.10 2.17
CA SER A 303 2.66 1.17 1.37
C SER A 303 3.80 1.92 0.67
N ALA A 304 4.92 1.24 0.43
CA ALA A 304 6.10 1.87 -0.14
C ALA A 304 5.87 2.38 -1.57
N MET A 305 5.10 1.65 -2.38
CA MET A 305 4.95 1.86 -3.81
C MET A 305 3.54 1.62 -4.33
N ASN A 306 2.82 0.58 -3.87
CA ASN A 306 1.56 0.23 -4.51
C ASN A 306 0.35 1.02 -4.00
N HIS A 307 -0.48 1.44 -4.96
CA HIS A 307 -1.84 1.90 -4.69
C HIS A 307 -2.77 0.70 -4.57
N HIS A 308 -3.83 0.83 -3.78
CA HIS A 308 -4.74 -0.30 -3.51
C HIS A 308 -6.18 0.05 -3.87
N PRO A 309 -6.74 -0.49 -4.97
CA PRO A 309 -8.16 -0.40 -5.27
C PRO A 309 -8.94 -1.37 -4.38
N ILE A 310 -9.52 -0.90 -3.28
CA ILE A 310 -10.27 -1.73 -2.33
C ILE A 310 -11.71 -1.90 -2.82
N HIS A 311 -12.07 -3.14 -3.15
CA HIS A 311 -13.40 -3.53 -3.60
C HIS A 311 -14.21 -4.16 -2.47
N LEU A 312 -15.47 -3.75 -2.31
CA LEU A 312 -16.43 -4.36 -1.39
C LEU A 312 -17.56 -5.04 -2.17
N HIS A 313 -17.76 -6.33 -1.94
CA HIS A 313 -18.85 -7.09 -2.54
C HIS A 313 -20.18 -6.76 -1.86
N GLY A 314 -21.29 -6.95 -2.58
CA GLY A 314 -22.65 -6.84 -2.03
C GLY A 314 -23.13 -5.42 -1.72
N TYR A 315 -22.29 -4.40 -1.85
CA TYR A 315 -22.59 -3.02 -1.49
C TYR A 315 -22.08 -2.02 -2.53
N TYR A 316 -22.87 -0.96 -2.70
CA TYR A 316 -22.37 0.32 -3.18
C TYR A 316 -22.14 1.22 -1.98
N PHE A 317 -21.07 2.02 -2.01
CA PHE A 317 -20.77 2.99 -0.97
C PHE A 317 -20.52 4.37 -1.59
N ARG A 318 -20.52 5.40 -0.75
CA ARG A 318 -20.13 6.76 -1.16
C ARG A 318 -18.75 7.07 -0.61
N VAL A 319 -17.88 7.67 -1.44
CA VAL A 319 -16.64 8.28 -0.96
C VAL A 319 -17.00 9.61 -0.29
N THR A 320 -16.68 9.77 1.00
CA THR A 320 -17.15 10.90 1.83
C THR A 320 -16.04 11.78 2.37
N GLU A 321 -14.82 11.26 2.50
CA GLU A 321 -13.64 12.03 2.93
C GLU A 321 -12.40 11.60 2.12
N THR A 322 -11.48 12.53 1.89
CA THR A 322 -10.11 12.26 1.45
C THR A 322 -9.11 12.71 2.53
N ASP A 323 -7.82 12.59 2.23
CA ASP A 323 -6.72 13.20 3.00
C ASP A 323 -6.84 14.73 3.15
N GLY A 324 -7.64 15.39 2.31
CA GLY A 324 -7.99 16.80 2.42
C GLY A 324 -9.19 17.12 3.31
N GLY A 325 -9.82 16.11 3.92
CA GLY A 325 -10.99 16.26 4.78
C GLY A 325 -12.30 15.84 4.12
N VAL A 326 -13.43 16.34 4.65
CA VAL A 326 -14.78 15.96 4.22
C VAL A 326 -15.08 16.52 2.83
N ILE A 327 -15.56 15.64 1.94
CA ILE A 327 -16.07 16.04 0.62
C ILE A 327 -17.47 16.63 0.81
N PRO A 328 -17.76 17.84 0.29
CA PRO A 328 -19.10 18.40 0.29
C PRO A 328 -20.12 17.43 -0.30
N GLU A 329 -21.35 17.39 0.21
CA GLU A 329 -22.34 16.37 -0.17
C GLU A 329 -22.56 16.28 -1.68
N ALA A 330 -22.60 17.43 -2.37
CA ALA A 330 -22.75 17.52 -3.83
C ALA A 330 -21.55 16.94 -4.61
N GLY A 331 -20.37 16.85 -3.98
CA GLY A 331 -19.15 16.29 -4.55
C GLY A 331 -18.92 14.83 -4.21
N ARG A 332 -19.77 14.18 -3.40
CA ARG A 332 -19.64 12.76 -3.04
C ARG A 332 -20.20 11.88 -4.16
N TRP A 333 -19.47 10.84 -4.55
CA TRP A 333 -19.89 9.92 -5.61
C TRP A 333 -19.99 8.47 -5.11
N PRO A 334 -20.83 7.64 -5.76
CA PRO A 334 -20.95 6.22 -5.44
C PRO A 334 -19.89 5.37 -6.14
N GLU A 335 -19.38 4.34 -5.47
CA GLU A 335 -18.48 3.32 -6.02
C GLU A 335 -18.72 1.94 -5.39
N THR A 336 -18.13 0.91 -6.00
CA THR A 336 -17.92 -0.42 -5.38
C THR A 336 -16.45 -0.69 -5.09
N THR A 337 -15.55 0.09 -5.68
CA THR A 337 -14.10 -0.11 -5.60
C THR A 337 -13.41 1.24 -5.50
N VAL A 338 -12.82 1.55 -4.34
CA VAL A 338 -12.16 2.83 -4.09
C VAL A 338 -10.65 2.69 -4.22
N LEU A 339 -10.02 3.50 -5.07
CA LEU A 339 -8.56 3.59 -5.12
C LEU A 339 -8.04 4.35 -3.90
N VAL A 340 -7.12 3.72 -3.16
CA VAL A 340 -6.37 4.35 -2.05
C VAL A 340 -4.91 4.54 -2.48
N PRO A 341 -4.52 5.75 -2.94
CA PRO A 341 -3.15 6.04 -3.33
C PRO A 341 -2.17 5.97 -2.17
N VAL A 342 -0.88 5.78 -2.48
CA VAL A 342 0.20 5.84 -1.48
C VAL A 342 0.25 7.26 -0.90
N GLY A 343 0.35 7.37 0.43
CA GLY A 343 0.36 8.65 1.13
C GLY A 343 -1.00 9.34 1.19
N SER A 344 -2.09 8.63 0.88
CA SER A 344 -3.44 9.18 0.92
C SER A 344 -4.37 8.35 1.80
N THR A 345 -5.49 8.97 2.16
CA THR A 345 -6.60 8.29 2.84
C THR A 345 -7.90 8.42 2.04
N ARG A 346 -8.81 7.46 2.26
CA ARG A 346 -10.18 7.47 1.75
C ARG A 346 -11.12 7.01 2.85
N THR A 347 -12.23 7.72 3.01
CA THR A 347 -13.33 7.28 3.87
C THR A 347 -14.54 6.96 2.99
N VAL A 348 -15.14 5.79 3.21
CA VAL A 348 -16.36 5.36 2.52
C VAL A 348 -17.48 5.09 3.51
N ASP A 349 -18.70 5.49 3.14
CA ASP A 349 -19.90 5.33 3.96
C ASP A 349 -20.99 4.56 3.18
N PHE A 350 -21.68 3.64 3.87
CA PHE A 350 -22.84 2.92 3.35
C PHE A 350 -23.77 2.48 4.48
N VAL A 351 -24.95 1.99 4.14
CA VAL A 351 -25.87 1.34 5.09
C VAL A 351 -25.75 -0.16 4.90
N ALA A 352 -25.51 -0.91 5.98
CA ALA A 352 -25.46 -2.36 5.95
C ALA A 352 -26.86 -2.96 5.80
N ASP A 353 -27.46 -2.88 4.62
CA ASP A 353 -28.83 -3.33 4.30
C ASP A 353 -28.91 -4.69 3.59
N ASN A 354 -27.77 -5.33 3.31
CA ASN A 354 -27.68 -6.60 2.61
C ASN A 354 -26.99 -7.67 3.51
N PRO A 355 -27.75 -8.50 4.24
CA PRO A 355 -27.18 -9.50 5.14
C PRO A 355 -26.41 -10.57 4.38
N GLY A 356 -25.28 -11.00 4.93
CA GLY A 356 -24.38 -11.92 4.22
C GLY A 356 -22.95 -11.89 4.75
N ASP A 357 -22.11 -12.72 4.16
CA ASP A 357 -20.66 -12.67 4.26
C ASP A 357 -20.11 -12.19 2.92
N TRP A 358 -19.61 -10.96 2.91
CA TRP A 358 -19.20 -10.25 1.71
C TRP A 358 -17.70 -10.01 1.71
N ALA A 359 -17.01 -10.44 0.65
CA ALA A 359 -15.58 -10.20 0.52
C ALA A 359 -15.28 -8.70 0.40
N MET A 360 -14.21 -8.27 1.07
CA MET A 360 -13.59 -6.97 0.87
C MET A 360 -12.09 -7.17 0.63
N HIS A 361 -11.59 -6.74 -0.52
CA HIS A 361 -10.22 -7.04 -0.91
C HIS A 361 -9.61 -6.01 -1.85
N CYS A 362 -8.29 -6.00 -1.94
CA CYS A 362 -7.59 -5.25 -2.99
C CYS A 362 -7.87 -5.90 -4.35
N HIS A 363 -8.16 -5.09 -5.36
CA HIS A 363 -8.51 -5.55 -6.70
C HIS A 363 -7.31 -5.57 -7.68
N MET A 364 -6.10 -5.37 -7.17
CA MET A 364 -4.90 -5.83 -7.88
C MET A 364 -4.75 -7.33 -7.64
N THR A 365 -4.79 -8.12 -8.71
CA THR A 365 -4.84 -9.59 -8.64
C THR A 365 -3.69 -10.21 -7.87
N HIS A 366 -2.51 -9.59 -7.94
CA HIS A 366 -1.34 -10.00 -7.16
C HIS A 366 -1.51 -9.76 -5.65
N HIS A 367 -2.24 -8.72 -5.24
CA HIS A 367 -2.32 -8.31 -3.83
C HIS A 367 -3.25 -9.19 -2.98
N VAL A 368 -4.00 -10.07 -3.64
CA VAL A 368 -4.85 -11.10 -3.01
C VAL A 368 -4.18 -12.47 -3.03
N MET A 369 -2.85 -12.48 -3.07
CA MET A 369 -2.02 -13.67 -2.94
C MET A 369 -0.99 -13.45 -1.83
N ASN A 370 -0.63 -14.53 -1.14
CA ASN A 370 0.37 -14.55 -0.08
C ASN A 370 1.71 -15.04 -0.64
N GLN A 371 2.84 -14.49 -0.19
CA GLN A 371 4.21 -14.94 -0.46
C GLN A 371 4.48 -15.47 -1.89
N MET A 372 3.89 -14.84 -2.91
CA MET A 372 4.12 -15.20 -4.30
C MET A 372 5.55 -14.80 -4.70
N GLY A 373 6.26 -15.70 -5.37
CA GLY A 373 7.52 -15.39 -6.04
C GLY A 373 7.32 -15.19 -7.53
N HIS A 374 7.95 -14.17 -8.11
CA HIS A 374 7.83 -13.84 -9.54
C HIS A 374 8.93 -14.45 -10.42
N GLY A 375 9.84 -15.22 -9.83
CA GLY A 375 10.97 -15.86 -10.53
C GLY A 375 10.65 -17.21 -11.18
N ILE A 376 9.40 -17.68 -11.14
CA ILE A 376 9.00 -18.99 -11.68
C ILE A 376 8.52 -18.88 -13.13
N ALA A 377 8.82 -19.91 -13.94
CA ALA A 377 8.35 -19.98 -15.31
C ALA A 377 6.82 -20.12 -15.38
N ASN A 378 6.19 -19.54 -16.41
CA ASN A 378 4.77 -19.73 -16.66
C ASN A 378 4.50 -21.17 -17.09
N MET A 379 3.73 -21.91 -16.29
CA MET A 379 3.39 -23.31 -16.53
C MET A 379 1.96 -23.50 -17.05
N ILE A 380 1.17 -22.43 -17.24
CA ILE A 380 -0.23 -22.53 -17.67
C ILE A 380 -0.32 -23.24 -19.02
N GLY A 381 -1.06 -24.35 -19.06
CA GLY A 381 -1.25 -25.17 -20.26
C GLY A 381 -0.03 -25.99 -20.70
N VAL A 382 1.06 -26.03 -19.90
CA VAL A 382 2.18 -26.93 -20.13
C VAL A 382 1.79 -28.33 -19.66
N ASN A 383 1.95 -29.36 -20.50
CA ASN A 383 1.80 -30.74 -20.06
C ASN A 383 3.04 -31.15 -19.24
N PRO A 384 2.93 -31.39 -17.91
CA PRO A 384 4.07 -31.77 -17.09
C PRO A 384 4.43 -33.26 -17.22
N GLU A 385 3.67 -34.06 -17.96
CA GLU A 385 3.90 -35.50 -18.09
C GLU A 385 5.33 -35.78 -18.61
N GLY A 386 6.17 -36.30 -17.71
CA GLY A 386 7.59 -36.57 -17.95
C GLY A 386 8.55 -35.53 -17.39
N LEU A 387 8.13 -34.27 -17.17
CA LEU A 387 8.95 -33.25 -16.49
C LEU A 387 9.11 -33.62 -15.01
N ASP A 388 7.98 -33.82 -14.32
CA ASP A 388 7.98 -34.16 -12.89
C ASP A 388 8.75 -35.46 -12.65
N ALA A 389 8.54 -36.49 -13.47
CA ALA A 389 9.22 -37.78 -13.37
C ALA A 389 10.76 -37.68 -13.56
N ARG A 390 11.25 -36.70 -14.33
CA ARG A 390 12.68 -36.47 -14.57
C ARG A 390 13.33 -35.58 -13.52
N VAL A 391 12.57 -34.67 -12.90
CA VAL A 391 13.09 -33.70 -11.91
C VAL A 391 13.02 -34.23 -10.49
N ARG A 392 11.98 -35.01 -10.12
CA ARG A 392 11.81 -35.59 -8.77
C ARG A 392 13.03 -36.35 -8.22
N PRO A 393 13.81 -37.10 -9.04
CA PRO A 393 15.03 -37.75 -8.58
C PRO A 393 16.17 -36.78 -8.19
N LEU A 394 16.17 -35.55 -8.73
CA LEU A 394 17.18 -34.53 -8.48
C LEU A 394 16.76 -33.57 -7.35
N LEU A 395 15.47 -33.28 -7.27
CA LEU A 395 14.86 -32.40 -6.26
C LEU A 395 13.67 -33.14 -5.62
N PRO A 396 13.91 -33.90 -4.53
CA PRO A 396 12.85 -34.56 -3.79
C PRO A 396 11.85 -33.51 -3.27
N GLY A 397 10.61 -33.55 -3.76
CA GLY A 397 9.55 -32.57 -3.43
C GLY A 397 9.15 -31.64 -4.58
N TYR A 398 9.83 -31.68 -5.73
CA TYR A 398 9.39 -30.95 -6.92
C TYR A 398 8.05 -31.46 -7.44
N MET A 399 7.12 -30.54 -7.67
CA MET A 399 5.88 -30.74 -8.42
C MET A 399 5.66 -29.53 -9.33
N THR A 400 5.09 -29.74 -10.51
CA THR A 400 4.71 -28.64 -11.39
C THR A 400 3.49 -27.93 -10.80
N MET A 401 3.60 -26.61 -10.59
CA MET A 401 2.52 -25.79 -10.03
C MET A 401 1.92 -24.88 -11.12
N GLY A 402 0.61 -24.62 -11.05
CA GLY A 402 -0.05 -23.58 -11.85
C GLY A 402 -0.41 -23.96 -13.29
N GLN A 403 -0.41 -25.24 -13.65
CA GLN A 403 -0.75 -25.71 -14.99
C GLN A 403 -2.21 -25.42 -15.40
N ASP A 404 -3.15 -25.57 -14.45
CA ASP A 404 -4.58 -25.35 -14.62
C ASP A 404 -5.06 -24.11 -13.82
N GLY A 405 -4.11 -23.26 -13.42
CA GLY A 405 -4.32 -22.08 -12.58
C GLY A 405 -3.85 -22.27 -11.14
N MET A 406 -3.92 -21.20 -10.34
CA MET A 406 -3.37 -21.20 -8.98
C MET A 406 -4.30 -21.86 -7.94
N GLY A 407 -5.56 -22.13 -8.27
CA GLY A 407 -6.56 -22.69 -7.34
C GLY A 407 -6.20 -24.10 -6.83
N GLU A 408 -5.63 -24.96 -7.67
CA GLU A 408 -5.26 -26.35 -7.32
C GLU A 408 -4.22 -26.42 -6.18
N MET A 409 -3.47 -25.34 -5.96
CA MET A 409 -2.53 -25.24 -4.83
C MET A 409 -3.21 -25.41 -3.47
N ALA A 410 -4.50 -25.04 -3.36
CA ALA A 410 -5.29 -25.19 -2.14
C ALA A 410 -5.48 -26.67 -1.79
N ASP A 411 -5.70 -27.50 -2.80
CA ASP A 411 -6.11 -28.89 -2.64
C ASP A 411 -4.92 -29.84 -2.47
N MET A 412 -3.73 -29.40 -2.91
CA MET A 412 -2.52 -30.23 -2.94
C MET A 412 -1.81 -30.40 -1.59
N GLY A 413 -2.25 -29.73 -0.52
CA GLY A 413 -1.75 -29.96 0.85
C GLY A 413 -0.22 -29.91 0.99
N MET A 414 0.46 -29.06 0.21
CA MET A 414 1.92 -29.03 0.17
C MET A 414 2.52 -28.58 1.51
N GLN A 415 3.63 -29.19 1.92
CA GLN A 415 4.42 -28.69 3.04
C GLN A 415 5.01 -27.33 2.69
N VAL A 416 4.48 -26.30 3.33
CA VAL A 416 5.00 -24.94 3.25
C VAL A 416 6.31 -24.90 4.04
N PRO A 417 7.37 -24.23 3.53
CA PRO A 417 8.61 -24.05 4.29
C PRO A 417 8.32 -23.45 5.69
N GLU A 418 9.20 -23.72 6.66
CA GLU A 418 9.09 -23.10 7.97
C GLU A 418 8.97 -21.57 7.85
N ASN A 419 8.19 -20.96 8.75
CA ASN A 419 7.95 -19.53 8.77
C ASN A 419 7.47 -18.93 7.43
N SER A 420 6.60 -19.63 6.73
CA SER A 420 6.02 -19.22 5.46
C SER A 420 4.54 -19.59 5.41
N ILE A 421 3.78 -18.98 4.52
CA ILE A 421 2.32 -19.18 4.36
C ILE A 421 1.99 -19.64 2.94
N PRO A 422 0.92 -20.46 2.76
CA PRO A 422 0.42 -20.82 1.45
C PRO A 422 0.07 -19.58 0.65
N MET A 423 0.17 -19.66 -0.68
CA MET A 423 -0.10 -18.52 -1.55
C MET A 423 -1.58 -18.14 -1.63
N LEU A 424 -2.45 -19.10 -1.31
CA LEU A 424 -3.89 -18.93 -1.27
C LEU A 424 -4.37 -18.69 0.16
N GLY A 425 -5.66 -18.37 0.29
CA GLY A 425 -6.28 -17.95 1.55
C GLY A 425 -6.51 -19.07 2.55
N GLY A 426 -7.78 -19.30 2.89
CA GLY A 426 -8.18 -20.14 4.01
C GLY A 426 -9.53 -20.80 3.76
N GLN A 427 -9.95 -21.68 4.67
CA GLN A 427 -11.19 -22.43 4.52
C GLN A 427 -12.43 -21.53 4.66
N GLY A 428 -13.33 -21.60 3.68
CA GLY A 428 -14.65 -20.99 3.72
C GLY A 428 -15.76 -22.00 4.04
N PRO A 429 -17.04 -21.58 4.07
CA PRO A 429 -18.16 -22.46 4.38
C PRO A 429 -18.55 -23.41 3.23
N HIS A 430 -18.01 -23.18 2.03
CA HIS A 430 -18.36 -23.94 0.82
C HIS A 430 -17.16 -24.64 0.19
N ASP A 431 -15.99 -24.01 0.25
CA ASP A 431 -14.70 -24.54 -0.22
C ASP A 431 -13.57 -23.64 0.29
N THR A 432 -12.33 -23.91 -0.12
CA THR A 432 -11.18 -23.04 0.12
C THR A 432 -11.35 -21.70 -0.60
N ILE A 433 -11.17 -20.60 0.15
CA ILE A 433 -11.07 -19.26 -0.42
C ILE A 433 -9.68 -19.11 -1.02
N THR A 434 -9.59 -19.07 -2.34
CA THR A 434 -8.32 -19.00 -3.09
C THR A 434 -7.75 -17.57 -3.17
N MET A 435 -8.08 -16.70 -2.21
CA MET A 435 -7.60 -15.32 -2.10
C MET A 435 -6.91 -15.15 -0.75
N GLY A 436 -5.62 -14.83 -0.75
CA GLY A 436 -4.83 -14.45 0.43
C GLY A 436 -4.62 -12.94 0.52
N GLY A 437 -3.56 -12.50 1.19
CA GLY A 437 -3.09 -11.11 1.12
C GLY A 437 -4.07 -10.08 1.71
N MET A 438 -4.29 -9.00 0.97
CA MET A 438 -5.27 -7.95 1.31
C MET A 438 -6.69 -8.41 1.00
N PHE A 439 -7.21 -9.27 1.87
CA PHE A 439 -8.58 -9.77 1.83
C PHE A 439 -9.14 -9.79 3.26
N THR A 440 -10.42 -9.48 3.43
CA THR A 440 -11.18 -9.70 4.65
C THR A 440 -12.66 -9.85 4.30
N ILE A 441 -13.52 -10.04 5.31
CA ILE A 441 -14.94 -10.31 5.13
C ILE A 441 -15.74 -9.30 5.93
N LEU A 442 -16.65 -8.60 5.26
CA LEU A 442 -17.75 -7.88 5.90
C LEU A 442 -18.87 -8.87 6.23
N LYS A 443 -19.15 -9.06 7.52
CA LYS A 443 -20.20 -9.93 8.03
C LYS A 443 -21.37 -9.08 8.52
N VAL A 444 -22.51 -9.21 7.86
CA VAL A 444 -23.75 -8.49 8.20
C VAL A 444 -24.80 -9.45 8.72
N ARG A 445 -25.38 -9.16 9.89
CA ARG A 445 -26.40 -10.02 10.55
C ARG A 445 -27.61 -9.22 10.99
N GLU A 446 -28.78 -9.83 10.97
CA GLU A 446 -30.02 -9.22 11.48
C GLU A 446 -29.93 -8.89 12.97
N SER A 447 -29.39 -9.82 13.75
CA SER A 447 -29.15 -9.66 15.18
C SER A 447 -27.69 -9.94 15.50
N LEU A 448 -27.08 -9.05 16.29
CA LEU A 448 -25.77 -9.28 16.91
C LEU A 448 -25.98 -9.25 18.42
N PRO A 449 -25.87 -10.39 19.11
CA PRO A 449 -26.16 -10.45 20.54
C PRO A 449 -25.20 -9.59 21.36
N ASN A 450 -23.93 -9.42 20.96
CA ASN A 450 -22.99 -8.48 21.56
C ASN A 450 -21.89 -8.03 20.58
N GLY A 451 -21.57 -6.73 20.58
CA GLY A 451 -20.24 -6.22 20.21
C GLY A 451 -19.82 -6.33 18.73
N TYR A 452 -18.55 -6.65 18.53
CA TYR A 452 -17.83 -6.73 17.24
C TYR A 452 -17.29 -8.15 16.99
N ASP A 453 -17.71 -9.13 17.79
CA ASP A 453 -17.23 -10.50 17.73
C ASP A 453 -17.67 -11.16 16.41
N ASP A 454 -16.87 -12.11 15.91
CA ASP A 454 -17.21 -12.85 14.70
C ASP A 454 -18.48 -13.69 14.92
N PRO A 455 -19.58 -13.42 14.18
CA PRO A 455 -20.84 -14.15 14.32
C PRO A 455 -20.82 -15.53 13.65
N GLY A 456 -19.68 -16.00 13.13
CA GLY A 456 -19.58 -17.24 12.35
C GLY A 456 -19.99 -17.04 10.90
N TRP A 457 -20.19 -18.12 10.16
CA TRP A 457 -20.57 -18.09 8.74
C TRP A 457 -22.04 -17.71 8.53
N TYR A 458 -22.34 -17.01 7.45
CA TYR A 458 -23.72 -16.68 7.09
C TYR A 458 -24.46 -17.91 6.52
N GLU A 459 -25.65 -18.17 7.05
CA GLU A 459 -26.54 -19.20 6.50
C GLU A 459 -27.42 -18.58 5.40
N ASN A 460 -27.15 -18.96 4.15
CA ASN A 460 -27.92 -18.47 3.00
C ASN A 460 -29.36 -19.00 3.04
N PRO A 461 -30.38 -18.13 2.84
CA PRO A 461 -31.76 -18.59 2.72
C PRO A 461 -31.96 -19.64 1.60
N PRO A 462 -32.95 -20.54 1.72
CA PRO A 462 -33.24 -21.51 0.68
C PRO A 462 -33.47 -20.85 -0.69
N GLY A 463 -32.77 -21.34 -1.71
CA GLY A 463 -32.90 -20.83 -3.09
C GLY A 463 -32.05 -19.60 -3.42
N THR A 464 -31.27 -19.07 -2.47
CA THR A 464 -30.37 -17.92 -2.71
C THR A 464 -28.91 -18.31 -2.91
N GLN A 465 -28.63 -19.61 -3.04
CA GLN A 465 -27.28 -20.14 -3.26
C GLN A 465 -27.18 -20.73 -4.68
N SER A 466 -26.02 -20.54 -5.31
CA SER A 466 -25.69 -21.29 -6.52
C SER A 466 -25.57 -22.78 -6.21
N VAL A 467 -26.07 -23.61 -7.11
CA VAL A 467 -26.04 -25.06 -6.97
C VAL A 467 -25.43 -25.70 -8.20
N LEU A 468 -24.92 -26.91 -8.06
CA LEU A 468 -24.52 -27.71 -9.21
C LEU A 468 -25.73 -27.90 -10.14
N ALA A 469 -25.59 -27.51 -11.40
CA ALA A 469 -26.65 -27.63 -12.37
C ALA A 469 -26.96 -29.12 -12.65
N VAL A 470 -28.19 -29.55 -12.37
CA VAL A 470 -28.64 -30.92 -12.65
C VAL A 470 -29.00 -31.08 -14.13
N SER A 471 -28.70 -32.25 -14.71
CA SER A 471 -28.86 -32.53 -16.14
C SER A 471 -30.25 -32.21 -16.70
N ASP A 472 -31.31 -32.43 -15.92
CA ASP A 472 -32.68 -32.16 -16.35
C ASP A 472 -33.00 -30.65 -16.41
N ALA A 473 -32.46 -29.86 -15.48
CA ALA A 473 -32.56 -28.41 -15.52
C ALA A 473 -31.78 -27.86 -16.71
N MET A 474 -30.55 -28.33 -16.93
CA MET A 474 -29.74 -27.95 -18.10
C MET A 474 -30.48 -28.30 -19.41
N ARG A 475 -31.06 -29.50 -19.51
CA ARG A 475 -31.82 -29.92 -20.71
C ARG A 475 -33.06 -29.06 -20.93
N ARG A 476 -33.82 -28.77 -19.88
CA ARG A 476 -35.00 -27.88 -19.93
C ARG A 476 -34.62 -26.50 -20.45
N ASP A 477 -33.48 -26.00 -20.01
CA ASP A 477 -33.00 -24.65 -20.33
C ASP A 477 -32.15 -24.64 -21.62
N GLY A 478 -32.06 -25.77 -22.34
CA GLY A 478 -31.34 -25.90 -23.62
C GLY A 478 -29.81 -25.85 -23.51
N ILE A 479 -29.27 -26.01 -22.31
CA ILE A 479 -27.83 -25.97 -22.02
C ILE A 479 -27.21 -27.35 -22.21
N ASP A 480 -26.18 -27.41 -23.05
CA ASP A 480 -25.40 -28.61 -23.29
C ASP A 480 -24.26 -28.74 -22.27
N LYS A 481 -24.05 -29.95 -21.74
CA LYS A 481 -23.09 -30.19 -20.65
C LYS A 481 -21.63 -29.97 -21.08
N SER A 482 -21.30 -30.18 -22.35
CA SER A 482 -19.94 -29.94 -22.84
C SER A 482 -19.63 -28.45 -23.05
N GLY A 483 -20.64 -27.60 -23.13
CA GLY A 483 -20.48 -26.18 -23.47
C GLY A 483 -20.23 -25.92 -24.97
N ASP A 484 -20.21 -26.94 -25.83
CA ASP A 484 -19.91 -26.78 -27.26
C ASP A 484 -20.92 -25.91 -28.00
N ARG A 485 -22.18 -25.95 -27.54
CA ARG A 485 -23.29 -25.14 -28.07
C ARG A 485 -23.45 -23.79 -27.38
N ALA A 486 -22.54 -23.41 -26.48
CA ALA A 486 -22.59 -22.11 -25.84
C ALA A 486 -22.51 -21.01 -26.92
N PRO A 487 -23.38 -19.99 -26.88
CA PRO A 487 -23.32 -18.88 -27.82
C PRO A 487 -21.93 -18.23 -27.79
N ARG A 488 -21.25 -18.20 -28.95
CA ARG A 488 -19.97 -17.50 -29.11
C ARG A 488 -20.20 -16.23 -29.91
N ALA A 489 -19.52 -15.16 -29.52
CA ALA A 489 -19.45 -13.99 -30.37
C ALA A 489 -18.92 -14.41 -31.76
N PRO A 490 -19.44 -13.86 -32.87
CA PRO A 490 -18.86 -14.10 -34.18
C PRO A 490 -17.40 -13.61 -34.16
N GLY A 491 -16.46 -14.56 -34.20
CA GLY A 491 -15.04 -14.25 -34.03
C GLY A 491 -14.43 -13.69 -35.32
N PRO A 492 -13.47 -12.74 -35.23
CA PRO A 492 -12.58 -12.48 -36.34
C PRO A 492 -11.82 -13.78 -36.67
N LYS A 493 -11.70 -14.11 -37.95
CA LYS A 493 -10.79 -15.18 -38.39
C LYS A 493 -9.35 -14.70 -38.16
N ILE A 494 -8.80 -15.00 -37.00
CA ILE A 494 -7.38 -14.80 -36.71
C ILE A 494 -6.68 -16.04 -37.25
N ASP A 495 -6.15 -15.94 -38.47
CA ASP A 495 -5.22 -16.92 -39.00
C ASP A 495 -3.89 -16.73 -38.26
N LEU A 496 -3.73 -17.44 -37.14
CA LEU A 496 -2.42 -17.60 -36.52
C LEU A 496 -1.50 -18.26 -37.56
N PRO A 497 -0.31 -17.70 -37.84
CA PRO A 497 0.63 -18.35 -38.75
C PRO A 497 0.90 -19.75 -38.20
N ARG A 498 0.52 -20.78 -38.97
CA ARG A 498 0.87 -22.16 -38.65
C ARG A 498 2.38 -22.21 -38.49
N ASN A 499 2.82 -22.63 -37.30
CA ASN A 499 4.19 -22.93 -36.91
C ASN A 499 5.17 -22.84 -38.09
N ALA A 500 5.93 -21.75 -38.16
CA ALA A 500 7.16 -21.78 -38.92
C ALA A 500 8.02 -22.87 -38.27
N GLU A 501 8.15 -24.02 -38.93
CA GLU A 501 9.21 -24.97 -38.61
C GLU A 501 10.53 -24.18 -38.56
N PRO A 502 11.43 -24.47 -37.60
CA PRO A 502 12.70 -23.77 -37.53
C PRO A 502 13.44 -24.02 -38.85
N SER A 503 13.48 -22.99 -39.70
CA SER A 503 14.09 -23.06 -41.01
C SER A 503 15.57 -23.40 -40.84
N ARG A 504 15.99 -24.55 -41.36
CA ARG A 504 17.39 -24.84 -41.63
C ARG A 504 17.89 -23.77 -42.61
N GLU A 505 18.63 -22.79 -42.11
CA GLU A 505 19.35 -21.87 -42.96
C GLU A 505 20.40 -22.66 -43.75
N THR A 506 20.20 -22.73 -45.07
CA THR A 506 21.31 -22.82 -46.02
C THR A 506 21.42 -21.47 -46.73
N PRO A 507 22.63 -20.93 -46.91
CA PRO A 507 22.85 -19.60 -47.44
C PRO A 507 22.70 -19.64 -48.96
N ASP A 508 21.85 -18.78 -49.51
CA ASP A 508 22.08 -18.04 -50.76
C ASP A 508 20.76 -17.45 -51.28
N GLY A 509 20.80 -16.20 -51.75
CA GLY A 509 19.78 -15.67 -52.65
C GLY A 509 19.29 -14.27 -52.32
N GLN A 510 19.93 -13.29 -52.96
CA GLN A 510 19.51 -11.89 -53.09
C GLN A 510 18.04 -11.77 -53.55
N GLY A 511 17.29 -10.79 -53.03
CA GLY A 511 15.96 -10.49 -53.58
C GLY A 511 15.14 -9.43 -52.84
N THR A 512 15.49 -8.15 -53.07
CA THR A 512 14.58 -6.98 -53.19
C THR A 512 13.45 -6.74 -52.16
N HIS A 513 13.63 -5.71 -51.33
CA HIS A 513 12.56 -5.02 -50.58
C HIS A 513 11.73 -4.10 -51.48
N PRO A 514 10.40 -4.03 -51.28
CA PRO A 514 9.64 -2.81 -51.49
C PRO A 514 9.29 -2.15 -50.14
N SER A 515 9.58 -0.86 -50.08
CA SER A 515 8.90 0.21 -49.32
C SER A 515 7.39 -0.05 -49.19
N GLY A 516 6.69 0.27 -48.11
CA GLY A 516 6.84 1.33 -47.12
C GLY A 516 5.44 1.88 -46.88
N HIS A 517 4.97 1.90 -45.64
CA HIS A 517 3.74 2.62 -45.28
C HIS A 517 3.93 3.31 -43.93
N HIS A 518 4.02 4.63 -44.02
CA HIS A 518 3.83 5.58 -42.92
C HIS A 518 2.38 5.54 -42.46
N TYR A 519 2.16 5.50 -41.15
CA TYR A 519 0.96 6.02 -40.50
C TYR A 519 1.32 7.26 -39.69
N PRO A 520 0.50 8.33 -39.72
CA PRO A 520 0.69 9.52 -38.90
C PRO A 520 0.07 9.29 -37.51
N SER A 521 0.80 9.66 -36.46
CA SER A 521 0.29 9.72 -35.09
C SER A 521 -0.36 11.10 -34.83
N PRO A 522 -1.45 11.17 -34.03
CA PRO A 522 -1.80 12.39 -33.29
C PRO A 522 -0.81 12.67 -32.15
#